data_AF-A0A7X6FI14-F1
#
_entry.id   AF-A0A7X6FI14-F1
#
_cell.length_a   1.000
_cell.length_b   1.000
_cell.length_c   1.000
_cell.angle_alpha   90.00
_cell.angle_beta   90.00
_cell.angle_gamma   90.00
#
_symmetry.space_group_name_H-M   'P 1'
#
loop_
_entity.id
_entity.type
_entity.pdbx_description
1 polymer ?
#
loop_
_entity_poly.entity_id
_entity_poly.type
_entity_poly.pdbx_seq_one_letter_code
_entity_poly.pdbx_strand_id
1 'polypeptide(L)' 'MKWQGSRGYGKRWLPETAIGRYKSVIGCRLRARSLTGEQTEIAIGCAALNRMLDCARPKSVRRRVDCIISRFKGRHSP' A
#
# COMPACT_ATOMS: atom_id res chain seq x y z
N MET A 1 -4.75 -13.73 18.15
CA MET A 1 -3.94 -12.79 17.34
C MET A 1 -3.10 -11.77 18.14
N LYS A 2 -3.15 -11.77 19.47
CA LYS A 2 -2.46 -10.76 20.33
C LYS A 2 -0.93 -10.75 20.16
N TRP A 3 -0.32 -11.92 20.02
CA TRP A 3 1.13 -12.10 19.82
C TRP A 3 1.62 -11.57 18.46
N GLN A 4 0.87 -11.78 17.38
CA GLN A 4 1.25 -11.29 16.04
C GLN A 4 1.19 -9.76 15.97
N GLY A 5 0.18 -9.15 16.62
CA GLY A 5 0.05 -7.69 16.73
C GLY A 5 1.17 -7.06 17.56
N SER A 6 1.51 -7.67 18.71
CA SER A 6 2.62 -7.21 19.57
C SER A 6 4.00 -7.33 18.90
N ARG A 7 4.17 -8.26 17.96
CA ARG A 7 5.43 -8.49 17.23
C ARG A 7 5.46 -7.82 15.85
N GLY A 8 4.41 -7.10 15.46
CA GLY A 8 4.34 -6.42 14.16
C GLY A 8 4.40 -7.33 12.93
N TYR A 9 4.13 -8.63 13.10
CA TYR A 9 4.40 -9.66 12.06
C TYR A 9 3.60 -9.41 10.77
N GLY A 10 2.39 -8.85 10.89
CA GLY A 10 1.52 -8.51 9.76
C GLY A 10 2.02 -7.35 8.87
N LYS A 11 3.22 -6.80 9.11
CA LYS A 11 3.83 -5.76 8.26
C LYS A 11 4.93 -6.29 7.36
N ARG A 12 5.38 -7.53 7.55
CA ARG A 12 6.48 -8.14 6.79
C ARG A 12 6.19 -8.26 5.28
N TRP A 13 4.94 -8.51 4.92
CA TRP A 13 4.51 -8.61 3.53
C TRP A 13 4.66 -7.31 2.73
N LEU A 14 4.71 -6.15 3.40
CA LEU A 14 4.80 -4.84 2.74
C LEU A 14 6.13 -4.67 1.98
N PRO A 15 7.32 -4.83 2.61
CA PRO A 15 8.59 -4.77 1.88
C PRO A 15 8.74 -5.91 0.87
N GLU A 16 8.23 -7.11 1.14
CA GLU A 16 8.27 -8.24 0.19
C GLU A 16 7.49 -7.92 -1.08
N THR A 17 6.28 -7.38 -0.93
CA THR A 17 5.44 -6.94 -2.06
C THR A 17 6.09 -5.77 -2.81
N ALA A 18 6.70 -4.82 -2.09
CA ALA A 18 7.40 -3.68 -2.69
C ALA A 18 8.58 -4.14 -3.56
N ILE A 19 9.38 -5.09 -3.06
CA ILE A 19 10.51 -5.69 -3.81
C ILE A 19 10.01 -6.48 -5.01
N GLY A 20 8.92 -7.24 -4.88
CA GLY A 20 8.30 -7.96 -5.99
C GLY A 20 7.87 -7.01 -7.12
N ARG A 21 7.22 -5.89 -6.77
CA ARG A 21 6.83 -4.84 -7.73
C ARG A 21 8.03 -4.16 -8.37
N TYR A 22 9.04 -3.82 -7.56
CA TYR A 22 10.27 -3.22 -8.05
C TYR A 22 10.93 -4.11 -9.13
N LYS A 23 11.11 -5.40 -8.83
CA LYS A 23 11.71 -6.37 -9.78
C LYS A 23 10.85 -6.56 -11.03
N SER A 24 9.54 -6.53 -10.91
CA SER A 24 8.62 -6.70 -12.05
C SER A 24 8.59 -5.48 -12.97
N VAL A 25 8.77 -4.26 -12.45
CA VAL A 25 8.61 -3.01 -13.23
C VAL A 25 9.95 -2.46 -13.71
N ILE A 26 10.96 -2.44 -12.84
CA ILE A 26 12.30 -1.89 -13.15
C ILE A 26 13.25 -2.98 -13.63
N GLY A 27 13.10 -4.20 -13.10
CA GLY A 27 13.93 -5.36 -13.44
C GLY A 27 14.79 -5.86 -12.28
N CYS A 28 15.36 -7.05 -12.45
CA CYS A 28 16.16 -7.73 -11.43
C CYS A 28 17.64 -7.32 -11.41
N ARG A 29 18.09 -6.44 -12.31
CA ARG A 29 19.53 -6.16 -12.50
C ARG A 29 19.86 -4.68 -12.27
N LEU A 30 20.85 -4.44 -11.43
CA LEU A 30 21.44 -3.13 -11.24
C LEU A 30 22.53 -2.91 -12.29
N ARG A 31 22.59 -1.69 -12.82
CA ARG A 31 23.45 -1.33 -13.95
C ARG A 31 24.71 -0.61 -13.49
N ALA A 32 24.63 0.09 -12.36
CA ALA A 32 25.78 0.65 -11.68
C ALA A 32 26.71 -0.46 -11.15
N ARG A 33 28.03 -0.29 -11.34
CA ARG A 33 29.07 -1.25 -10.94
C ARG A 33 29.70 -0.94 -9.58
N SER A 34 29.25 0.13 -8.92
CA SER A 34 29.75 0.56 -7.61
C SER A 34 28.58 0.66 -6.63
N LEU A 35 28.81 0.24 -5.38
CA LEU A 35 27.78 0.20 -4.33
C LEU A 35 27.05 1.53 -4.12
N THR A 36 27.75 2.66 -4.24
CA THR A 36 27.14 4.00 -4.13
C THR A 36 26.21 4.29 -5.31
N GLY A 37 26.60 3.87 -6.51
CA GLY A 37 25.76 3.98 -7.71
C GLY A 37 24.55 3.06 -7.65
N GLU A 38 24.72 1.83 -7.14
CA GLU A 38 23.64 0.88 -6.92
C GLU A 38 22.61 1.41 -5.93
N GLN A 39 23.05 1.97 -4.79
CA GLN A 39 22.15 2.60 -3.82
C GLN A 39 21.35 3.76 -4.42
N THR A 40 22.02 4.58 -5.23
CA THR A 40 21.37 5.72 -5.91
C THR A 40 20.35 5.24 -6.94
N GLU A 41 20.70 4.23 -7.73
CA GLU A 41 19.80 3.62 -8.73
C GLU A 41 18.55 3.02 -8.04
N ILE A 42 18.73 2.30 -6.93
CA ILE A 42 17.63 1.76 -6.13
C ILE A 42 16.75 2.89 -5.56
N ALA A 43 17.36 3.95 -5.02
CA ALA A 43 16.63 5.09 -4.46
C ALA A 43 15.75 5.77 -5.51
N ILE A 44 16.29 6.01 -6.71
CA ILE A 44 15.56 6.58 -7.84
C ILE A 44 14.44 5.64 -8.28
N GLY A 45 14.71 4.33 -8.43
CA GLY A 45 13.71 3.35 -8.82
C GLY A 45 12.56 3.22 -7.80
N CYS A 46 12.86 3.28 -6.50
CA CYS A 46 11.86 3.32 -5.44
C CYS A 46 11.02 4.61 -5.49
N ALA A 47 11.64 5.76 -5.72
CA ALA A 47 10.92 7.03 -5.87
C ALA A 47 9.95 7.00 -7.07
N ALA A 48 10.40 6.46 -8.21
CA ALA A 48 9.58 6.29 -9.40
C ALA A 48 8.42 5.32 -9.14
N LEU A 49 8.67 4.18 -8.49
CA LEU A 49 7.63 3.21 -8.12
C LEU A 49 6.58 3.84 -7.19
N ASN A 50 7.00 4.60 -6.19
CA ASN A 50 6.07 5.30 -5.29
C ASN A 50 5.20 6.31 -6.04
N ARG A 51 5.76 7.05 -7.01
CA ARG A 51 5.01 7.96 -7.88
C ARG A 51 4.00 7.23 -8.77
N MET A 52 4.37 6.08 -9.35
CA MET A 52 3.45 5.25 -10.13
C MET A 52 2.30 4.73 -9.26
N LEU A 53 2.59 4.29 -8.03
CA LEU A 53 1.58 3.82 -7.10
C LEU A 53 0.63 4.93 -6.64
N ASP A 54 1.14 6.14 -6.46
CA ASP A 54 0.32 7.32 -6.15
C ASP A 54 -0.65 7.65 -7.30
N CYS A 55 -0.14 7.65 -8.55
CA CYS A 55 -0.96 7.89 -9.74
C CYS A 55 -1.98 6.77 -9.98
N ALA A 56 -1.60 5.51 -9.75
CA ALA A 56 -2.44 4.34 -9.98
C ALA A 56 -3.45 4.09 -8.85
N ARG A 57 -3.35 4.78 -7.71
CA ARG A 57 -4.27 4.59 -6.59
C ARG A 57 -5.60 5.29 -6.90
N PRO A 58 -6.70 4.56 -7.16
CA PRO A 58 -8.00 5.19 -7.27
C PRO A 58 -8.36 5.84 -5.93
N LYS A 59 -8.89 7.07 -5.95
CA LYS A 59 -9.46 7.71 -4.76
C LYS A 59 -10.65 6.87 -4.31
N SER A 60 -10.45 5.96 -3.35
CA SER A 60 -11.52 5.14 -2.82
C SER A 60 -12.44 6.02 -1.97
N VAL A 61 -13.51 6.51 -2.60
CA VAL A 61 -14.57 7.20 -1.88
C VAL A 61 -15.38 6.13 -1.14
N ARG A 62 -15.28 6.12 0.20
CA ARG A 62 -16.19 5.33 1.02
C ARG A 62 -17.57 5.95 0.91
N ARG A 63 -18.37 5.50 -0.07
CA ARG A 63 -19.80 5.84 -0.13
C ARG A 63 -20.43 5.24 1.13
N ARG A 64 -20.86 6.09 2.06
CA ARG A 64 -21.79 5.67 3.10
C ARG A 64 -23.05 5.23 2.37
N VAL A 65 -23.29 3.93 2.33
CA VAL A 65 -24.64 3.42 2.10
C VAL A 65 -25.38 3.78 3.38
N ASP A 66 -26.12 4.88 3.35
CA ASP A 66 -27.13 5.10 4.37
C ASP A 66 -28.18 4.00 4.15
N CYS A 67 -28.11 2.94 4.97
CA CYS A 67 -29.13 1.91 4.94
C CYS A 67 -30.45 2.59 5.31
N ILE A 68 -31.38 2.65 4.35
CA ILE A 68 -32.73 3.22 4.49
C ILE A 68 -33.47 2.64 5.72
N ILE A 69 -33.01 1.49 6.23
CA ILE A 69 -33.48 0.80 7.43
C ILE A 69 -33.28 1.62 8.72
N SER A 70 -32.31 2.54 8.79
CA SER A 70 -32.09 3.40 9.97
C SER A 70 -33.18 4.47 10.14
N ARG A 71 -33.92 4.83 9.07
CA ARG A 71 -34.99 5.84 9.13
C ARG A 71 -36.33 5.28 9.64
N PHE A 72 -36.52 3.96 9.70
CA PHE A 72 -37.77 3.36 10.19
C PHE A 72 -37.83 3.23 11.73
N LYS A 73 -36.68 3.28 12.42
CA LYS A 73 -36.59 3.04 13.87
C LYS A 73 -36.76 4.30 14.75
N GLY A 74 -37.37 5.37 14.21
CA GLY A 74 -37.52 6.67 14.88
C GLY A 74 -38.95 7.22 14.97
N ARG A 75 -40.00 6.43 14.63
CA ARG A 75 -41.40 6.88 14.72
C ARG A 75 -42.28 5.98 15.61
N HIS A 76 -41.77 5.56 16.77
CA HIS A 76 -42.63 5.01 17.81
C HIS A 76 -42.14 5.38 19.21
N SER A 77 -42.67 6.50 19.72
CA SER A 77 -43.21 6.70 21.08
C SER A 77 -43.38 8.20 21.36
N PRO A 78 -44.25 8.59 22.31
CA PRO A 78 -45.15 7.78 23.14
C PRO A 78 -46.56 7.60 22.55
#